data_AF-A0A952RKV1-F1
#
_entry.id   AF-A0A952RKV1-F1
#
_cell.length_a   1.000
_cell.length_b   1.000
_cell.length_c   1.000
_cell.angle_alpha   90.00
_cell.angle_beta   90.00
_cell.angle_gamma   90.00
#
_symmetry.space_group_name_H-M   'P 1'
#
loop_
_entity.id
_entity.type
_entity.pdbx_description
1 polymer ?
#
loop_
_entity_poly.entity_id
_entity_poly.type
_entity_poly.pdbx_seq_one_letter_code
_entity_poly.pdbx_strand_id
1 'polypeptide(L)'
;MKIKASWLVSAFAVTGLLVAVVNGCGDDDDDDISSRVASKGEACESTRDCAPGLACVPNATTTSGGGGSLSLGGICVVGVFNVAPTGKECVITECATAADCCAQLSPTCEAFKRSCDSAIDAGFPESSSCTQFIETCQCDETTRACENDRCVTKCTDDDFCQRTNPSRPKCVGGKCGQCTSDTECKAINDKYACVNSVCEPPCQTDGDCPGFERCVAGKCIAGGCQNDRECIYSTRNVEAKCGTDAKCTIPCQTDLECGNPRGYNFFSCIGNQCVHTGCSSDKDCAFFFGLTSTGGGTTSSGALPGRGLNEHVYCREKDTPGATVGNPQR
;
A
#
# COMPACT_ATOMS: atom_id res chain seq x y z
N MET A 1 36.45 -27.87 -6.33
CA MET A 1 35.83 -29.16 -6.71
C MET A 1 35.37 -29.06 -8.16
N LYS A 2 35.57 -30.14 -8.92
CA LYS A 2 35.42 -30.22 -10.39
C LYS A 2 33.95 -30.43 -10.79
N ILE A 3 33.49 -29.60 -11.74
CA ILE A 3 32.57 -29.79 -12.89
C ILE A 3 31.54 -30.94 -12.82
N LYS A 4 30.27 -30.64 -13.16
CA LYS A 4 29.52 -31.26 -14.29
C LYS A 4 28.20 -30.54 -14.58
N ALA A 5 28.18 -29.81 -15.70
CA ALA A 5 26.98 -29.37 -16.41
C ALA A 5 26.46 -30.52 -17.28
N SER A 6 25.16 -30.78 -17.24
CA SER A 6 24.50 -31.79 -18.06
C SER A 6 23.50 -31.10 -18.99
N TRP A 7 23.83 -31.07 -20.27
CA TRP A 7 22.93 -30.68 -21.36
C TRP A 7 22.07 -31.88 -21.75
N LEU A 8 20.75 -31.71 -21.80
CA LEU A 8 19.86 -32.66 -22.46
C LEU A 8 19.15 -31.95 -23.61
N VAL A 9 19.65 -32.25 -24.81
CA VAL A 9 19.00 -32.04 -26.09
C VAL A 9 17.93 -33.13 -26.23
N SER A 10 16.70 -32.77 -26.56
CA SER A 10 15.67 -33.73 -26.98
C SER A 10 14.94 -33.17 -28.18
N ALA A 11 15.42 -33.61 -29.34
CA ALA A 11 14.75 -33.49 -30.62
C ALA A 11 13.73 -34.64 -30.73
N PHE A 12 12.47 -34.32 -30.97
CA PHE A 12 11.51 -35.25 -31.54
C PHE A 12 10.83 -34.60 -32.74
N ALA A 13 11.22 -35.08 -33.91
CA ALA A 13 10.47 -34.95 -35.15
C ALA A 13 9.55 -36.17 -35.26
N VAL A 14 8.23 -35.98 -35.44
CA VAL A 14 7.39 -36.96 -36.14
C VAL A 14 6.36 -36.23 -36.99
N THR A 15 6.54 -36.47 -38.27
CA THR A 15 5.73 -36.20 -39.45
C THR A 15 4.33 -36.82 -39.36
N GLY A 16 3.30 -36.08 -39.77
CA GLY A 16 1.93 -36.57 -39.87
C GLY A 16 1.14 -35.80 -40.93
N LEU A 17 1.40 -36.14 -42.20
CA LEU A 17 0.73 -35.62 -43.39
C LEU A 17 -0.61 -36.35 -43.57
N LEU A 18 -1.74 -35.63 -43.55
CA LEU A 18 -3.03 -36.10 -44.06
C LEU A 18 -3.61 -35.04 -44.98
N VAL A 19 -3.49 -35.32 -46.28
CA VAL A 19 -4.10 -34.59 -47.39
C VAL A 19 -5.53 -35.13 -47.55
N ALA A 20 -6.53 -34.29 -47.33
CA ALA A 20 -7.89 -34.50 -47.82
C ALA A 20 -8.20 -33.38 -48.82
N VAL A 21 -8.21 -33.75 -50.09
CA VAL A 21 -8.61 -32.91 -51.22
C VAL A 21 -10.13 -32.87 -51.25
N VAL A 22 -10.72 -31.69 -51.07
CA VAL A 22 -12.12 -31.43 -51.42
C VAL A 22 -12.14 -30.24 -52.37
N ASN A 23 -12.45 -30.53 -53.63
CA ASN A 23 -12.75 -29.53 -54.65
C ASN A 23 -14.13 -28.93 -54.37
N GLY A 24 -14.19 -27.60 -54.24
CA GLY A 24 -15.43 -26.82 -54.24
C GLY A 24 -15.14 -25.42 -54.73
N CYS A 25 -15.56 -25.12 -55.97
CA CYS A 25 -15.39 -23.84 -56.65
C CYS A 25 -16.21 -22.72 -56.01
N GLY A 26 -15.61 -21.53 -55.96
CA GLY A 26 -16.25 -20.26 -55.68
C GLY A 26 -15.19 -19.16 -55.74
N ASP A 27 -14.79 -18.78 -56.96
CA ASP A 27 -14.07 -17.53 -57.22
C ASP A 27 -15.08 -16.39 -57.03
N ASP A 28 -15.29 -15.99 -55.79
CA ASP A 28 -15.91 -14.71 -55.46
C ASP A 28 -14.79 -13.85 -54.88
N ASP A 29 -14.53 -12.73 -55.53
CA ASP A 29 -13.52 -11.75 -55.18
C ASP A 29 -13.49 -11.53 -53.65
N ASP A 30 -12.42 -12.03 -53.01
CA ASP A 30 -11.98 -11.63 -51.67
C ASP A 30 -11.55 -10.16 -51.74
N ASP A 31 -12.51 -9.28 -52.04
CA ASP A 31 -12.43 -7.89 -51.64
C ASP A 31 -12.26 -7.94 -50.13
N ASP A 32 -11.03 -7.68 -49.73
CA ASP A 32 -10.49 -7.52 -48.39
C ASP A 32 -11.41 -6.56 -47.60
N ILE A 33 -12.55 -7.06 -47.13
CA ILE A 33 -13.39 -6.39 -46.12
C ILE A 33 -12.59 -6.53 -44.84
N SER A 34 -11.51 -5.75 -44.77
CA SER A 34 -10.79 -5.47 -43.55
C SER A 34 -11.85 -5.06 -42.55
N SER A 35 -12.13 -5.95 -41.60
CA SER A 35 -13.16 -5.75 -40.60
C SER A 35 -12.94 -4.37 -40.00
N ARG A 36 -13.88 -3.45 -40.25
CA ARG A 36 -13.70 -2.05 -39.89
C ARG A 36 -13.35 -1.99 -38.40
N VAL A 37 -12.13 -1.58 -38.12
CA VAL A 37 -11.67 -1.49 -36.75
C VAL A 37 -12.24 -0.21 -36.13
N ALA A 38 -12.93 -0.36 -35.01
CA ALA A 38 -13.62 0.67 -34.27
C ALA A 38 -12.63 1.70 -33.68
N SER A 39 -12.96 2.97 -33.85
CA SER A 39 -12.24 4.13 -33.31
C SER A 39 -12.61 4.39 -31.85
N LYS A 40 -11.84 5.26 -31.17
CA LYS A 40 -12.11 5.64 -29.78
C LYS A 40 -13.55 6.17 -29.62
N GLY A 41 -14.32 5.56 -28.72
CA GLY A 41 -15.71 5.87 -28.43
C GLY A 41 -16.73 5.10 -29.29
N GLU A 42 -16.29 4.35 -30.29
CA GLU A 42 -17.16 3.45 -31.06
C GLU A 42 -17.41 2.13 -30.32
N ALA A 43 -18.50 1.45 -30.67
CA ALA A 43 -18.90 0.19 -30.04
C ALA A 43 -17.98 -0.97 -30.46
N CYS A 44 -17.82 -1.93 -29.57
CA CYS A 44 -17.01 -3.14 -29.77
C CYS A 44 -17.64 -4.33 -29.04
N GLU A 45 -17.41 -5.55 -29.51
CA GLU A 45 -17.74 -6.77 -28.76
C GLU A 45 -16.51 -7.33 -28.05
N SER A 46 -15.33 -7.11 -28.64
CA SER A 46 -14.04 -7.52 -28.13
C SER A 46 -12.95 -6.47 -28.37
N THR A 47 -11.84 -6.53 -27.64
CA THR A 47 -10.68 -5.64 -27.86
C THR A 47 -10.12 -5.73 -29.29
N ARG A 48 -10.33 -6.86 -29.99
CA ARG A 48 -9.89 -7.02 -31.39
C ARG A 48 -10.68 -6.16 -32.37
N ASP A 49 -11.86 -5.71 -31.97
CA ASP A 49 -12.69 -4.83 -32.79
C ASP A 49 -12.18 -3.39 -32.71
N CYS A 50 -11.28 -3.05 -31.78
CA CYS A 50 -10.78 -1.71 -31.54
C CYS A 50 -9.44 -1.43 -32.24
N ALA A 51 -9.23 -0.18 -32.66
CA ALA A 51 -8.00 0.24 -33.33
C ALA A 51 -6.77 -0.04 -32.45
N PRO A 52 -5.58 -0.30 -33.02
CA PRO A 52 -4.37 -0.56 -32.24
C PRO A 52 -4.14 0.49 -31.14
N GLY A 53 -3.89 0.03 -29.91
CA GLY A 53 -3.74 0.90 -28.73
C GLY A 53 -5.05 1.24 -28.00
N LEU A 54 -6.19 0.76 -28.50
CA LEU A 54 -7.47 0.83 -27.81
C LEU A 54 -7.84 -0.54 -27.20
N ALA A 55 -8.69 -0.54 -26.18
CA ALA A 55 -9.31 -1.74 -25.64
C ALA A 55 -10.82 -1.59 -25.53
N CYS A 56 -11.54 -2.71 -25.63
CA CYS A 56 -12.99 -2.73 -25.51
C CYS A 56 -13.39 -2.80 -24.03
N VAL A 57 -14.00 -1.74 -23.51
CA VAL A 57 -14.48 -1.69 -22.12
C VAL A 57 -16.00 -1.81 -22.09
N PRO A 58 -16.58 -2.72 -21.28
CA PRO A 58 -18.03 -2.84 -21.16
C PRO A 58 -18.68 -1.50 -20.83
N ASN A 59 -19.69 -1.12 -21.61
CA ASN A 59 -20.38 0.14 -21.38
C ASN A 59 -21.35 -0.03 -20.20
N ALA A 60 -20.93 0.39 -19.00
CA ALA A 60 -21.74 0.29 -17.78
C ALA A 60 -22.99 1.18 -17.77
N THR A 61 -23.20 2.01 -18.79
CA THR A 61 -24.23 3.06 -18.80
C THR A 61 -25.59 2.61 -19.33
N THR A 62 -25.73 1.41 -19.89
CA THR A 62 -27.03 0.88 -20.34
C THR A 62 -27.73 0.08 -19.24
N THR A 63 -27.83 0.65 -18.04
CA THR A 63 -28.82 0.21 -17.05
C THR A 63 -30.16 0.83 -17.41
N SER A 64 -30.73 0.45 -18.54
CA SER A 64 -32.12 0.81 -18.85
C SER A 64 -33.00 0.11 -17.81
N GLY A 65 -33.61 0.90 -16.93
CA GLY A 65 -34.47 0.42 -15.86
C GLY A 65 -35.55 -0.52 -16.40
N GLY A 66 -35.49 -1.79 -15.99
CA GLY A 66 -36.54 -2.78 -16.26
C GLY A 66 -36.09 -4.03 -17.00
N GLY A 67 -35.47 -4.97 -16.28
CA GLY A 67 -35.78 -6.39 -16.46
C GLY A 67 -34.94 -7.26 -17.40
N GLY A 68 -33.93 -6.75 -18.11
CA GLY A 68 -33.07 -7.62 -18.93
C GLY A 68 -31.74 -6.97 -19.29
N SER A 69 -30.67 -7.34 -18.60
CA SER A 69 -29.30 -6.94 -18.92
C SER A 69 -28.80 -7.71 -20.15
N LEU A 70 -29.23 -7.31 -21.34
CA LEU A 70 -28.55 -7.67 -22.58
C LEU A 70 -27.30 -6.79 -22.68
N SER A 71 -26.13 -7.39 -22.43
CA SER A 71 -24.84 -6.71 -22.54
C SER A 71 -24.56 -6.41 -24.02
N LEU A 72 -24.99 -5.24 -24.51
CA LEU A 72 -24.90 -4.83 -25.92
C LEU A 72 -23.52 -4.25 -26.28
N GLY A 73 -22.46 -5.00 -25.98
CA GLY A 73 -21.08 -4.61 -26.29
C GLY A 73 -20.47 -3.54 -25.36
N GLY A 74 -19.20 -3.26 -25.60
CA GLY A 74 -18.41 -2.22 -24.97
C GLY A 74 -18.18 -1.01 -25.87
N ILE A 75 -17.33 -0.10 -25.41
CA ILE A 75 -16.79 1.01 -26.19
C ILE A 75 -15.26 0.91 -26.25
N CYS A 76 -14.68 1.27 -27.39
CA CYS A 76 -13.23 1.33 -27.53
C CYS A 76 -12.68 2.55 -26.79
N VAL A 77 -11.82 2.32 -25.81
CA VAL A 77 -11.12 3.37 -25.05
C VAL A 77 -9.61 3.17 -25.18
N VAL A 78 -8.80 4.15 -24.77
CA VAL A 78 -7.34 4.01 -24.78
C VAL A 78 -6.93 2.86 -23.86
N GLY A 79 -6.28 1.83 -24.41
CA GLY A 79 -5.86 0.63 -23.69
C GLY A 79 -4.47 0.75 -23.06
N VAL A 80 -3.67 1.71 -23.54
CA VAL A 80 -2.32 2.00 -23.05
C VAL A 80 -2.19 3.49 -22.76
N PHE A 81 -2.01 3.85 -21.49
CA PHE A 81 -1.87 5.22 -21.03
C PHE A 81 -0.42 5.73 -21.12
N ASN A 82 0.55 4.84 -21.32
CA ASN A 82 1.99 5.16 -21.40
C ASN A 82 2.49 5.95 -20.17
N VAL A 83 1.99 5.62 -18.98
CA VAL A 83 2.45 6.26 -17.74
C VAL A 83 3.80 5.66 -17.37
N ALA A 84 4.85 6.49 -17.45
CA ALA A 84 6.19 6.08 -17.04
C ALA A 84 6.25 5.88 -15.52
N PRO A 85 6.90 4.82 -15.01
CA PRO A 85 7.18 4.69 -13.59
C PRO A 85 7.95 5.90 -13.07
N THR A 86 7.49 6.49 -11.97
CA THR A 86 8.10 7.69 -11.40
C THR A 86 9.26 7.37 -10.46
N GLY A 87 9.42 6.10 -10.05
CA GLY A 87 10.37 5.71 -9.00
C GLY A 87 9.93 6.11 -7.59
N LYS A 88 8.73 6.67 -7.44
CA LYS A 88 8.16 7.13 -6.17
C LYS A 88 7.06 6.20 -5.68
N GLU A 89 6.75 6.29 -4.39
CA GLU A 89 5.65 5.57 -3.77
C GLU A 89 4.82 6.46 -2.84
N CYS A 90 3.56 6.06 -2.66
CA CYS A 90 2.66 6.68 -1.72
C CYS A 90 2.81 6.02 -0.36
N VAL A 91 3.17 6.82 0.63
CA VAL A 91 3.27 6.36 2.02
C VAL A 91 2.31 7.14 2.90
N ILE A 92 1.78 6.44 3.91
CA ILE A 92 1.12 7.08 5.03
C ILE A 92 2.12 7.04 6.18
N THR A 93 2.48 8.22 6.67
CA THR A 93 3.39 8.37 7.80
C THR A 93 2.61 8.95 8.97
N GLU A 94 2.99 8.59 10.20
CA GLU A 94 2.44 9.19 11.41
C GLU A 94 3.00 10.60 11.66
N CYS A 95 4.14 10.90 11.05
CA CYS A 95 4.86 12.14 11.24
C CYS A 95 5.84 12.39 10.08
N ALA A 96 6.25 13.64 9.91
CA ALA A 96 7.43 14.04 9.15
C ALA A 96 8.51 14.68 10.06
N THR A 97 8.07 15.27 11.17
CA THR A 97 8.88 15.97 12.16
C THR A 97 8.47 15.57 13.58
N ALA A 98 9.28 15.90 14.59
CA ALA A 98 8.93 15.63 15.99
C ALA A 98 7.65 16.38 16.43
N ALA A 99 7.39 17.55 15.85
CA ALA A 99 6.19 18.34 16.11
C ALA A 99 4.90 17.63 15.65
N ASP A 100 4.96 16.84 14.57
CA ASP A 100 3.80 16.07 14.09
C ASP A 100 3.41 14.94 15.08
N CYS A 101 4.34 14.51 15.93
CA CYS A 101 4.07 13.53 16.98
C CYS A 101 3.34 14.12 18.19
N CYS A 102 3.13 15.42 18.19
CA CYS A 102 2.30 16.10 19.15
C CYS A 102 0.86 15.99 18.67
N ALA A 103 0.04 15.21 19.39
CA ALA A 103 -1.38 15.14 19.11
C ALA A 103 -1.99 16.55 19.10
N GLN A 104 -2.91 16.80 18.19
CA GLN A 104 -3.73 18.01 18.23
C GLN A 104 -4.41 18.10 19.61
N LEU A 105 -4.33 19.27 20.25
CA LEU A 105 -4.85 19.47 21.61
C LEU A 105 -6.30 18.97 21.67
N SER A 106 -6.56 17.96 22.50
CA SER A 106 -7.94 17.53 22.75
C SER A 106 -8.77 18.72 23.26
N PRO A 107 -10.10 18.73 23.10
CA PRO A 107 -10.94 19.79 23.67
C PRO A 107 -10.72 19.98 25.19
N THR A 108 -10.36 18.91 25.89
CA THR A 108 -9.97 18.93 27.31
C THR A 108 -8.68 19.72 27.52
N CYS A 109 -7.71 19.56 26.62
CA CYS A 109 -6.47 20.33 26.65
C CYS A 109 -6.67 21.81 26.35
N GLU A 110 -7.60 22.17 25.46
CA GLU A 110 -7.98 23.57 25.26
C GLU A 110 -8.62 24.18 26.52
N ALA A 111 -9.41 23.40 27.26
CA ALA A 111 -9.97 23.82 28.54
C ALA A 111 -8.89 24.02 29.60
N PHE A 112 -7.96 23.06 29.76
CA PHE A 112 -6.84 23.20 30.70
C PHE A 112 -5.93 24.37 30.34
N LYS A 113 -5.67 24.59 29.05
CA LYS A 113 -4.91 25.75 28.58
C LYS A 113 -5.56 27.06 29.02
N ARG A 114 -6.85 27.24 28.74
CA ARG A 114 -7.59 28.46 29.13
C ARG A 114 -7.57 28.69 30.66
N SER A 115 -7.73 27.62 31.44
CA SER A 115 -7.66 27.71 32.90
C SER A 115 -6.25 28.05 33.39
N CYS A 116 -5.21 27.49 32.76
CA CYS A 116 -3.82 27.82 33.06
C CYS A 116 -3.49 29.28 32.72
N ASP A 117 -3.85 29.73 31.51
CA ASP A 117 -3.63 31.11 31.06
C ASP A 117 -4.27 32.11 32.03
N SER A 118 -5.52 31.83 32.46
CA SER A 118 -6.23 32.66 33.45
C SER A 118 -5.55 32.68 34.82
N ALA A 119 -4.94 31.57 35.25
CA ALA A 119 -4.22 31.49 36.51
C ALA A 119 -2.89 32.25 36.44
N ILE A 120 -2.18 32.19 35.31
CA ILE A 120 -0.96 32.96 35.06
C ILE A 120 -1.26 34.46 35.12
N ASP A 121 -2.34 34.92 34.47
CA ASP A 121 -2.76 36.33 34.50
C ASP A 121 -3.11 36.82 35.92
N ALA A 122 -3.60 35.92 36.76
CA ALA A 122 -3.88 36.19 38.17
C ALA A 122 -2.63 36.09 39.08
N GLY A 123 -1.45 35.77 38.54
CA GLY A 123 -0.19 35.65 39.30
C GLY A 123 0.05 34.28 39.94
N PHE A 124 -0.62 33.23 39.46
CA PHE A 124 -0.54 31.85 39.97
C PHE A 124 -0.06 30.86 38.89
N PRO A 125 1.23 30.91 38.48
CA PRO A 125 1.76 30.03 37.43
C PRO A 125 1.80 28.54 37.84
N GLU A 126 1.83 28.25 39.14
CA GLU A 126 1.85 26.88 39.69
C GLU A 126 0.45 26.34 40.02
N SER A 127 -0.59 26.86 39.36
CA SER A 127 -1.94 26.33 39.54
C SER A 127 -2.03 24.87 39.07
N SER A 128 -2.88 24.07 39.71
CA SER A 128 -3.12 22.68 39.31
C SER A 128 -3.57 22.55 37.85
N SER A 129 -4.23 23.58 37.30
CA SER A 129 -4.60 23.63 35.88
C SER A 129 -3.38 23.75 34.97
N CYS A 130 -2.38 24.54 35.36
CA CYS A 130 -1.12 24.62 34.63
C CYS A 130 -0.32 23.33 34.72
N THR A 131 -0.23 22.71 35.89
CA THR A 131 0.41 21.39 36.02
C THR A 131 -0.29 20.34 35.14
N GLN A 132 -1.62 20.27 35.18
CA GLN A 132 -2.38 19.35 34.33
C GLN A 132 -2.20 19.64 32.84
N PHE A 133 -2.17 20.91 32.44
CA PHE A 133 -1.90 21.30 31.05
C PHE A 133 -0.50 20.88 30.62
N ILE A 134 0.53 21.18 31.41
CA ILE A 134 1.92 20.81 31.09
C ILE A 134 2.08 19.29 31.02
N GLU A 135 1.57 18.56 32.02
CA GLU A 135 1.75 17.11 32.11
C GLU A 135 0.93 16.33 31.08
N THR A 136 -0.27 16.80 30.75
CA THR A 136 -1.22 16.04 29.92
C THR A 136 -1.27 16.53 28.47
N CYS A 137 -0.98 17.81 28.24
CA CYS A 137 -1.32 18.48 26.98
C CYS A 137 -0.14 19.16 26.30
N GLN A 138 0.89 19.57 27.03
CA GLN A 138 2.08 20.11 26.41
C GLN A 138 2.91 18.97 25.85
N CYS A 139 3.02 18.93 24.53
CA CYS A 139 3.94 18.04 23.88
C CYS A 139 5.36 18.58 24.01
N ASP A 140 6.24 17.77 24.59
CA ASP A 140 7.67 18.06 24.62
C ASP A 140 8.34 17.43 23.40
N GLU A 141 8.63 18.24 22.38
CA GLU A 141 9.32 17.83 21.15
C GLU A 141 10.71 17.22 21.41
N THR A 142 11.33 17.49 22.57
CA THR A 142 12.61 16.86 22.91
C THR A 142 12.45 15.39 23.30
N THR A 143 11.26 15.02 23.80
CA THR A 143 10.90 13.65 24.18
C THR A 143 10.17 12.90 23.06
N ARG A 144 9.86 13.55 21.95
CA ARG A 144 9.24 12.93 20.77
C ARG A 144 10.22 12.94 19.61
N ALA A 145 10.12 11.94 18.75
CA ALA A 145 10.82 11.93 17.48
C ALA A 145 9.99 11.24 16.42
N CYS A 146 10.15 11.71 15.19
CA CYS A 146 9.68 10.98 14.03
C CYS A 146 10.80 10.09 13.53
N GLU A 147 10.65 8.78 13.70
CA GLU A 147 11.65 7.80 13.27
C GLU A 147 10.99 6.71 12.43
N ASN A 148 11.51 6.50 11.22
CA ASN A 148 10.93 5.59 10.23
C ASN A 148 9.43 5.81 10.07
N ASP A 149 9.04 7.08 9.87
CA ASP A 149 7.66 7.49 9.61
C ASP A 149 6.67 7.23 10.77
N ARG A 150 7.19 6.95 11.97
CA ARG A 150 6.40 6.67 13.17
C ARG A 150 6.82 7.55 14.33
N CYS A 151 5.84 7.87 15.17
CA CYS A 151 6.11 8.62 16.38
C CYS A 151 6.66 7.72 17.46
N VAL A 152 7.87 8.05 17.91
CA VAL A 152 8.53 7.37 19.02
C VAL A 152 8.67 8.32 20.20
N THR A 153 8.46 7.80 21.40
CA THR A 153 8.78 8.52 22.63
C THR A 153 10.22 8.21 23.01
N LYS A 154 11.08 9.23 23.02
CA LYS A 154 12.44 9.15 23.56
C LYS A 154 12.41 9.07 25.07
N CYS A 155 13.39 8.41 25.65
CA CYS A 155 13.50 8.23 27.10
C CYS A 155 14.96 8.16 27.55
N THR A 156 15.18 8.45 28.82
CA THR A 156 16.46 8.24 29.52
C THR A 156 16.41 7.05 30.47
N ASP A 157 15.22 6.69 30.95
CA ASP A 157 14.97 5.66 31.96
C ASP A 157 13.54 5.11 31.86
N ASP A 158 13.30 3.97 32.52
CA ASP A 158 12.02 3.28 32.59
C ASP A 158 10.93 4.14 33.26
N ASP A 159 11.28 4.93 34.29
CA ASP A 159 10.33 5.75 35.04
C ASP A 159 9.67 6.82 34.15
N PHE A 160 10.44 7.44 33.25
CA PHE A 160 9.91 8.35 32.25
C PHE A 160 8.88 7.67 31.34
N CYS A 161 9.19 6.46 30.86
CA CYS A 161 8.30 5.69 30.00
C CYS A 161 7.03 5.25 30.73
N GLN A 162 7.15 4.82 31.98
CA GLN A 162 6.00 4.43 32.81
C GLN A 162 5.04 5.60 33.04
N ARG A 163 5.54 6.82 33.22
CA ARG A 163 4.72 8.03 33.37
C ARG A 163 4.07 8.49 32.07
N THR A 164 4.82 8.49 30.97
CA THR A 164 4.38 9.10 29.69
C THR A 164 3.66 8.12 28.76
N ASN A 165 3.94 6.82 28.87
CA ASN A 165 3.31 5.77 28.10
C ASN A 165 3.23 4.45 28.90
N PRO A 166 2.23 4.29 29.78
CA PRO A 166 2.10 3.10 30.64
C PRO A 166 2.03 1.78 29.86
N SER A 167 1.57 1.83 28.60
CA SER A 167 1.53 0.67 27.70
C SER A 167 2.90 0.28 27.16
N ARG A 168 3.94 1.10 27.37
CA ARG A 168 5.34 0.91 26.95
C ARG A 168 6.29 1.38 28.06
N PRO A 169 6.35 0.67 29.21
CA PRO A 169 7.02 1.17 30.41
C PRO A 169 8.56 1.06 30.39
N LYS A 170 9.17 0.56 29.31
CA LYS A 170 10.61 0.25 29.27
C LYS A 170 11.39 1.17 28.35
N CYS A 171 12.53 1.66 28.81
CA CYS A 171 13.41 2.48 28.00
C CYS A 171 14.48 1.62 27.31
N VAL A 172 14.27 1.32 26.02
CA VAL A 172 15.14 0.44 25.23
C VAL A 172 15.78 1.23 24.10
N GLY A 173 17.11 1.35 24.11
CA GLY A 173 17.85 2.10 23.08
C GLY A 173 17.45 3.58 23.02
N GLY A 174 17.08 4.18 24.15
CA GLY A 174 16.62 5.57 24.25
C GLY A 174 15.17 5.78 23.79
N LYS A 175 14.38 4.72 23.62
CA LYS A 175 12.96 4.78 23.22
C LYS A 175 12.06 3.97 24.13
N CYS A 176 10.82 4.42 24.33
CA CYS A 176 9.84 3.66 25.10
C CYS A 176 9.30 2.45 24.32
N GLY A 177 9.51 1.27 24.88
CA GLY A 177 9.02 -0.03 24.44
C GLY A 177 8.29 -0.77 25.56
N GLN A 178 7.66 -1.88 25.21
CA GLN A 178 6.94 -2.75 26.15
C GLN A 178 7.87 -3.67 26.96
N CYS A 179 9.02 -4.01 26.39
CA CYS A 179 9.90 -5.04 26.93
C CYS A 179 11.35 -4.87 26.49
N THR A 180 12.25 -5.42 27.29
CA THR A 180 13.66 -5.66 27.02
C THR A 180 13.98 -7.15 26.83
N SER A 181 13.10 -8.03 27.32
CA SER A 181 13.26 -9.48 27.25
C SER A 181 11.91 -10.21 27.26
N ASP A 182 11.91 -11.46 26.78
CA ASP A 182 10.71 -12.31 26.78
C ASP A 182 10.10 -12.51 28.18
N THR A 183 10.92 -12.47 29.24
CA THR A 183 10.45 -12.63 30.63
C THR A 183 9.46 -11.53 31.02
N GLU A 184 9.66 -10.30 30.57
CA GLU A 184 8.75 -9.18 30.86
C GLU A 184 7.42 -9.36 30.13
N CYS A 185 7.43 -9.85 28.89
CA CYS A 185 6.21 -10.17 28.15
C CYS A 185 5.45 -11.34 28.75
N LYS A 186 6.16 -12.33 29.30
CA LYS A 186 5.58 -13.48 30.00
C LYS A 186 4.80 -13.10 31.26
N ALA A 187 5.11 -11.96 31.87
CA ALA A 187 4.32 -11.42 32.98
C ALA A 187 2.93 -10.92 32.53
N ILE A 188 2.79 -10.52 31.26
CA ILE A 188 1.52 -10.14 30.64
C ILE A 188 0.78 -11.40 30.17
N ASN A 189 1.49 -12.26 29.43
CA ASN A 189 0.97 -13.52 28.92
C ASN A 189 2.13 -14.50 28.70
N ASP A 190 2.03 -15.70 29.27
CA ASP A 190 3.09 -16.72 29.30
C ASP A 190 3.61 -17.14 27.91
N LYS A 191 2.84 -16.86 26.85
CA LYS A 191 3.22 -17.15 25.48
C LYS A 191 3.99 -16.02 24.82
N TYR A 192 3.85 -14.77 25.25
CA TYR A 192 4.36 -13.61 24.51
C TYR A 192 5.89 -13.56 24.51
N ALA A 193 6.45 -13.05 23.42
CA ALA A 193 7.88 -12.81 23.24
C ALA A 193 8.15 -11.33 23.01
N CYS A 194 9.35 -10.88 23.39
CA CYS A 194 9.79 -9.53 23.15
C CYS A 194 10.43 -9.44 21.76
N VAL A 195 9.73 -8.80 20.83
CA VAL A 195 10.16 -8.59 19.45
C VAL A 195 10.22 -7.10 19.19
N ASN A 196 11.40 -6.57 18.86
CA ASN A 196 11.62 -5.14 18.61
C ASN A 196 11.05 -4.24 19.73
N SER A 197 11.23 -4.65 20.99
CA SER A 197 10.71 -3.96 22.18
C SER A 197 9.18 -3.88 22.26
N VAL A 198 8.45 -4.77 21.58
CA VAL A 198 7.00 -4.95 21.68
C VAL A 198 6.73 -6.38 22.14
N CYS A 199 5.76 -6.56 23.03
CA CYS A 199 5.32 -7.89 23.45
C CYS A 199 4.30 -8.41 22.45
N GLU A 200 4.74 -9.36 21.62
CA GLU A 200 3.92 -9.97 20.58
C GLU A 200 3.61 -11.43 20.92
N PRO A 201 2.40 -11.93 20.58
CA PRO A 201 2.14 -13.35 20.64
C PRO A 201 3.06 -14.07 19.66
N PRO A 202 3.62 -15.23 20.03
CA PRO A 202 4.45 -16.00 19.12
C PRO A 202 3.54 -16.55 18.02
N CYS A 203 4.01 -16.48 16.78
CA CYS A 203 3.33 -17.16 15.70
C CYS A 203 3.49 -18.69 15.87
N GLN A 204 2.48 -19.45 15.45
CA GLN A 204 2.56 -20.91 15.36
C GLN A 204 2.65 -21.36 13.89
N THR A 205 2.03 -20.61 13.00
CA THR A 205 1.98 -20.83 11.56
C THR A 205 2.15 -19.51 10.82
N ASP A 206 2.45 -19.57 9.52
CA ASP A 206 2.50 -18.37 8.67
C ASP A 206 1.19 -17.58 8.67
N GLY A 207 0.05 -18.24 8.92
CA GLY A 207 -1.26 -17.59 9.00
C GLY A 207 -1.43 -16.68 10.22
N ASP A 208 -0.57 -16.79 11.23
CA ASP A 208 -0.56 -15.91 12.40
C ASP A 208 0.21 -14.60 12.12
N CYS A 209 0.94 -14.54 11.01
CA CYS A 209 1.76 -13.40 10.64
C CYS A 209 1.03 -12.48 9.64
N PRO A 210 1.23 -11.15 9.74
CA PRO A 210 0.60 -10.21 8.83
C PRO A 210 1.20 -10.28 7.42
N GLY A 211 0.33 -10.25 6.39
CA GLY A 211 0.75 -10.15 5.00
C GLY A 211 1.49 -11.40 4.48
N PHE A 212 2.74 -11.23 4.07
CA PHE A 212 3.61 -12.31 3.54
C PHE A 212 4.70 -12.73 4.54
N GLU A 213 4.62 -12.25 5.78
CA GLU A 213 5.54 -12.66 6.82
C GLU A 213 5.40 -14.15 7.14
N ARG A 214 6.51 -14.76 7.58
CA ARG A 214 6.61 -16.20 7.84
C ARG A 214 6.90 -16.44 9.29
N CYS A 215 6.33 -17.51 9.82
CA CYS A 215 6.58 -17.89 11.18
C CYS A 215 7.86 -18.71 11.29
N VAL A 216 8.93 -18.09 11.77
CA VAL A 216 10.22 -18.76 11.98
C VAL A 216 10.62 -18.63 13.44
N ALA A 217 10.71 -19.77 14.11
CA ALA A 217 11.03 -19.86 15.54
C ALA A 217 10.13 -18.98 16.44
N GLY A 218 8.83 -18.94 16.12
CA GLY A 218 7.84 -18.18 16.89
C GLY A 218 7.85 -16.67 16.62
N LYS A 219 8.58 -16.20 15.60
CA LYS A 219 8.63 -14.79 15.19
C LYS A 219 8.17 -14.65 13.74
N CYS A 220 7.40 -13.60 13.48
CA CYS A 220 7.07 -13.19 12.13
C CYS A 220 8.27 -12.47 11.52
N ILE A 221 8.80 -13.02 10.44
CA ILE A 221 9.89 -12.42 9.67
C ILE A 221 9.39 -12.12 8.26
N ALA A 222 9.93 -11.08 7.63
CA ALA A 222 9.60 -10.75 6.25
C ALA A 222 9.83 -11.98 5.35
N GLY A 223 8.76 -12.44 4.71
CA GLY A 223 8.78 -13.43 3.64
C GLY A 223 8.11 -12.87 2.39
N GLY A 224 8.29 -13.56 1.27
CA GLY A 224 7.48 -13.34 0.07
C GLY A 224 6.35 -14.36 -0.02
N CYS A 225 5.57 -14.30 -1.08
CA CYS A 225 4.52 -15.29 -1.36
C CYS A 225 5.12 -16.70 -1.55
N GLN A 226 4.33 -17.73 -1.23
CA GLN A 226 4.68 -19.15 -1.47
C GLN A 226 3.91 -19.76 -2.63
N ASN A 227 2.71 -19.23 -2.91
CA ASN A 227 1.84 -19.75 -3.96
C ASN A 227 0.87 -18.67 -4.46
N ASP A 228 0.26 -18.94 -5.60
CA ASP A 228 -0.68 -18.01 -6.25
C ASP A 228 -1.87 -17.67 -5.35
N ARG A 229 -2.34 -18.60 -4.51
CA ARG A 229 -3.49 -18.37 -3.62
C ARG A 229 -3.23 -17.24 -2.61
N GLU A 230 -2.02 -17.15 -2.07
CA GLU A 230 -1.65 -16.03 -1.19
C GLU A 230 -1.66 -14.70 -1.95
N CYS A 231 -1.17 -14.69 -3.19
CA CYS A 231 -1.20 -13.50 -4.05
C CYS A 231 -2.63 -13.08 -4.40
N ILE A 232 -3.51 -14.03 -4.70
CA ILE A 232 -4.92 -13.77 -4.98
C ILE A 232 -5.59 -13.15 -3.76
N TYR A 233 -5.32 -13.67 -2.55
CA TYR A 233 -5.89 -13.13 -1.32
C TYR A 233 -5.39 -11.70 -1.03
N SER A 234 -4.08 -11.49 -1.14
CA SER A 234 -3.42 -10.23 -0.81
C SER A 234 -3.79 -9.10 -1.80
N THR A 235 -3.76 -9.40 -3.10
CA THR A 235 -4.06 -8.42 -4.15
C THR A 235 -5.55 -8.30 -4.46
N ARG A 236 -6.38 -9.24 -4.00
CA ARG A 236 -7.78 -9.41 -4.39
C ARG A 236 -7.97 -9.56 -5.91
N ASN A 237 -6.98 -10.11 -6.61
CA ASN A 237 -7.03 -10.38 -8.05
C ASN A 237 -6.80 -11.88 -8.31
N VAL A 238 -7.78 -12.53 -8.94
CA VAL A 238 -7.77 -13.99 -9.22
C VAL A 238 -6.68 -14.43 -10.20
N GLU A 239 -6.11 -13.50 -10.96
CA GLU A 239 -5.02 -13.76 -11.90
C GLU A 239 -3.63 -13.57 -11.28
N ALA A 240 -3.56 -13.10 -10.02
CA ALA A 240 -2.30 -12.88 -9.34
C ALA A 240 -1.53 -14.19 -9.13
N LYS A 241 -0.24 -14.17 -9.49
CA LYS A 241 0.68 -15.30 -9.37
C LYS A 241 1.85 -14.97 -8.46
N CYS A 242 2.36 -15.99 -7.79
CA CYS A 242 3.58 -15.88 -7.02
C CYS A 242 4.80 -16.08 -7.93
N GLY A 243 5.60 -15.03 -8.07
CA GLY A 243 6.85 -15.03 -8.82
C GLY A 243 7.93 -15.87 -8.15
N THR A 244 8.99 -16.20 -8.91
CA THR A 244 10.16 -16.93 -8.40
C THR A 244 10.99 -16.11 -7.41
N ASP A 245 10.83 -14.79 -7.41
CA ASP A 245 11.39 -13.86 -6.43
C ASP A 245 10.48 -13.68 -5.20
N ALA A 246 9.46 -14.53 -5.07
CA ALA A 246 8.45 -14.50 -4.01
C ALA A 246 7.65 -13.17 -3.96
N LYS A 247 7.54 -12.46 -5.09
CA LYS A 247 6.64 -11.30 -5.23
C LYS A 247 5.37 -11.69 -5.98
N CYS A 248 4.27 -11.06 -5.60
CA CYS A 248 3.03 -11.21 -6.34
C CYS A 248 3.05 -10.37 -7.61
N THR A 249 2.80 -11.03 -8.73
CA THR A 249 2.69 -10.41 -10.06
C THR A 249 1.28 -10.64 -10.59
N ILE A 250 0.67 -9.60 -11.15
CA ILE A 250 -0.61 -9.73 -11.86
C ILE A 250 -0.27 -9.62 -13.35
N PRO A 251 -0.51 -10.66 -14.16
CA PRO A 251 -0.27 -10.58 -15.59
C PRO A 251 -1.25 -9.60 -16.23
N CYS A 252 -0.84 -8.99 -17.33
CA CYS A 252 -1.71 -8.10 -18.10
C CYS A 252 -1.30 -8.06 -19.57
N GLN A 253 -2.22 -7.62 -20.41
CA GLN A 253 -2.00 -7.25 -21.80
C GLN A 253 -2.17 -5.75 -22.03
N THR A 254 -3.06 -5.12 -21.26
CA THR A 254 -3.38 -3.69 -21.35
C THR A 254 -3.37 -3.03 -19.98
N ASP A 255 -3.20 -1.71 -19.93
CA ASP A 255 -3.19 -0.97 -18.66
C ASP A 255 -4.54 -1.02 -17.94
N LEU A 256 -5.62 -1.24 -18.70
CA LEU A 256 -6.99 -1.35 -18.17
C LEU A 256 -7.18 -2.60 -17.31
N GLU A 257 -6.41 -3.66 -17.53
CA GLU A 257 -6.44 -4.87 -16.70
C GLU A 257 -5.80 -4.64 -15.32
N CYS A 258 -4.94 -3.64 -15.21
CA CYS A 258 -4.17 -3.37 -14.00
C CYS A 258 -4.86 -2.45 -12.99
N GLY A 259 -5.91 -1.76 -13.41
CA GLY A 259 -6.61 -0.79 -12.59
C GLY A 259 -7.97 -1.28 -12.09
N ASN A 260 -8.30 -0.92 -10.85
CA ASN A 260 -9.72 -0.75 -10.50
C ASN A 260 -10.28 0.38 -11.37
N PRO A 261 -11.47 0.25 -11.96
CA PRO A 261 -12.05 1.28 -12.81
C PRO A 261 -12.25 2.67 -12.17
N ARG A 262 -12.00 2.80 -10.87
CA ARG A 262 -12.03 4.07 -10.14
C ARG A 262 -10.64 4.61 -9.77
N GLY A 263 -9.57 3.89 -10.04
CA GLY A 263 -8.21 4.17 -9.54
C GLY A 263 -7.09 4.04 -10.57
N TYR A 264 -7.39 4.23 -11.87
CA TYR A 264 -6.48 3.97 -13.01
C TYR A 264 -5.11 4.66 -12.99
N ASN A 265 -4.83 5.59 -12.08
CA ASN A 265 -3.62 6.42 -12.16
C ASN A 265 -2.35 5.74 -11.62
N PHE A 266 -2.48 4.59 -10.93
CA PHE A 266 -1.36 4.04 -10.15
C PHE A 266 -0.77 2.75 -10.67
N PHE A 267 -1.39 2.11 -11.66
CA PHE A 267 -0.90 0.85 -12.22
C PHE A 267 -0.89 0.89 -13.74
N SER A 268 0.14 0.30 -14.34
CA SER A 268 0.24 0.14 -15.79
C SER A 268 0.83 -1.22 -16.12
N CYS A 269 0.51 -1.70 -17.32
CA CYS A 269 0.98 -2.96 -17.83
C CYS A 269 2.38 -2.80 -18.44
N ILE A 270 3.40 -3.16 -17.67
CA ILE A 270 4.80 -3.03 -18.05
C ILE A 270 5.43 -4.42 -18.04
N GLY A 271 5.90 -4.89 -19.20
CA GLY A 271 6.49 -6.23 -19.32
C GLY A 271 5.50 -7.36 -19.04
N ASN A 272 4.24 -7.20 -19.47
CA ASN A 272 3.12 -8.13 -19.21
C ASN A 272 2.81 -8.31 -17.71
N GLN A 273 3.12 -7.32 -16.89
CA GLN A 273 2.82 -7.31 -15.47
C GLN A 273 2.25 -5.96 -15.05
N CYS A 274 1.25 -5.98 -14.16
CA CYS A 274 0.74 -4.77 -13.54
C CYS A 274 1.73 -4.24 -12.54
N VAL A 275 2.36 -3.13 -12.89
CA VAL A 275 3.37 -2.46 -12.08
C VAL A 275 2.77 -1.17 -11.54
N HIS A 276 2.98 -0.93 -10.24
CA HIS A 276 2.63 0.35 -9.65
C HIS A 276 3.54 1.44 -10.24
N THR A 277 2.97 2.40 -10.95
CA THR A 277 3.71 3.47 -11.64
C THR A 277 4.24 4.54 -10.68
N GLY A 278 3.79 4.53 -9.44
CA GLY A 278 4.22 5.48 -8.43
C GLY A 278 3.30 6.69 -8.35
N CYS A 279 3.80 7.77 -7.77
CA CYS A 279 3.10 9.03 -7.63
C CYS A 279 3.93 10.17 -8.21
N SER A 280 3.28 11.27 -8.57
CA SER A 280 3.93 12.52 -8.97
C SER A 280 3.80 13.61 -7.91
N SER A 281 2.76 13.53 -7.07
CA SER A 281 2.47 14.48 -6.00
C SER A 281 1.78 13.82 -4.80
N ASP A 282 1.82 14.48 -3.64
CA ASP A 282 1.09 14.06 -2.43
C ASP A 282 -0.43 13.97 -2.68
N LYS A 283 -0.94 14.81 -3.60
CA LYS A 283 -2.33 14.79 -4.02
C LYS A 283 -2.70 13.48 -4.72
N ASP A 284 -1.80 12.90 -5.50
CA ASP A 284 -2.01 11.58 -6.09
C ASP A 284 -2.15 10.54 -4.98
N CYS A 285 -1.27 10.58 -3.99
CA CYS A 285 -1.32 9.66 -2.87
C CYS A 285 -2.58 9.81 -2.01
N ALA A 286 -3.06 11.03 -1.81
CA ALA A 286 -4.36 11.27 -1.19
C ALA A 286 -5.48 10.58 -1.98
N PHE A 287 -5.51 10.71 -3.32
CA PHE A 287 -6.47 9.97 -4.15
C PHE A 287 -6.29 8.45 -4.07
N PHE A 288 -5.05 7.95 -4.05
CA PHE A 288 -4.74 6.52 -3.94
C PHE A 288 -5.35 5.90 -2.68
N PHE A 289 -5.22 6.57 -1.54
CA PHE A 289 -5.80 6.12 -0.27
C PHE A 289 -7.29 6.46 -0.12
N GLY A 290 -7.94 6.98 -1.17
CA GLY A 290 -9.35 7.35 -1.14
C GLY A 290 -9.65 8.59 -0.27
N LEU A 291 -8.64 9.42 -0.02
CA LEU A 291 -8.77 10.66 0.73
C LEU A 291 -9.30 11.72 -0.22
N THR A 292 -10.64 11.79 -0.33
CA THR A 292 -11.25 12.90 -1.04
C THR A 292 -10.96 14.18 -0.27
N SER A 293 -10.12 15.04 -0.84
CA SER A 293 -9.87 16.40 -0.37
C SER A 293 -11.16 17.21 -0.44
N THR A 294 -12.03 17.05 0.55
CA THR A 294 -13.29 17.78 0.67
C THR A 294 -12.95 19.22 1.08
N GLY A 295 -12.60 20.05 0.10
CA GLY A 295 -12.63 21.52 0.19
C GLY A 295 -11.38 22.22 0.75
N GLY A 296 -10.52 22.67 -0.17
CA GLY A 296 -10.08 24.08 -0.32
C GLY A 296 -9.56 24.93 0.86
N GLY A 297 -9.37 24.39 2.06
CA GLY A 297 -8.76 25.11 3.19
C GLY A 297 -7.26 24.83 3.26
N THR A 298 -6.43 25.87 3.21
CA THR A 298 -4.96 25.83 3.26
C THR A 298 -4.38 25.39 4.63
N THR A 299 -5.08 24.59 5.41
CA THR A 299 -4.57 24.02 6.66
C THR A 299 -4.81 22.52 6.68
N SER A 300 -3.71 21.84 6.38
CA SER A 300 -3.43 20.41 6.40
C SER A 300 -3.73 19.74 7.74
N SER A 301 -4.86 19.06 7.85
CA SER A 301 -5.09 17.93 8.78
C SER A 301 -6.51 17.39 8.54
N GLY A 302 -6.74 16.82 7.35
CA GLY A 302 -7.96 16.09 7.06
C GLY A 302 -7.90 14.72 7.72
N ALA A 303 -8.31 14.65 8.99
CA ALA A 303 -8.34 13.39 9.72
C ALA A 303 -9.30 12.39 9.06
N LEU A 304 -8.77 11.20 8.75
CA LEU A 304 -9.53 10.07 8.27
C LEU A 304 -10.46 9.52 9.38
N PRO A 305 -11.73 9.20 9.09
CA PRO A 305 -12.60 8.58 10.10
C PRO A 305 -12.01 7.24 10.57
N GLY A 306 -11.57 7.19 11.83
CA GLY A 306 -10.96 6.01 12.45
C GLY A 306 -9.43 5.91 12.35
N ARG A 307 -8.76 6.93 11.82
CA ARG A 307 -7.28 7.02 11.78
C ARG A 307 -6.81 8.20 12.63
N GLY A 308 -5.56 8.12 13.10
CA GLY A 308 -4.99 9.13 14.00
C GLY A 308 -5.04 10.52 13.38
N LEU A 309 -5.25 11.56 14.20
CA LEU A 309 -5.36 12.97 13.76
C LEU A 309 -4.12 13.49 13.00
N ASN A 310 -3.01 12.75 13.03
CA ASN A 310 -1.69 13.18 12.55
C ASN A 310 -1.16 12.31 11.40
N GLU A 311 -1.99 11.50 10.74
CA GLU A 311 -1.52 10.76 9.57
C GLU A 311 -1.31 11.71 8.38
N HIS A 312 -0.10 11.68 7.84
CA HIS A 312 0.28 12.43 6.65
C HIS A 312 0.43 11.51 5.46
N VAL A 313 0.10 12.00 4.28
CA VAL A 313 0.22 11.26 3.03
C VAL A 313 1.19 11.97 2.11
N TYR A 314 2.27 11.28 1.74
CA TYR A 314 3.34 11.84 0.92
C TYR A 314 3.67 10.96 -0.26
N CYS A 315 4.07 11.62 -1.34
CA CYS A 315 4.76 11.01 -2.45
C CYS A 315 6.27 11.13 -2.25
N ARG A 316 6.95 10.01 -2.01
CA ARG A 316 8.40 9.99 -1.79
C ARG A 316 9.12 9.05 -2.73
N GLU A 317 10.44 9.23 -2.86
CA GLU A 317 11.28 8.27 -3.57
C GLU A 317 11.16 6.89 -2.93
N LYS A 318 11.02 5.86 -3.76
CA LYS A 318 10.91 4.48 -3.28
C LYS A 318 12.25 4.02 -2.75
N ASP A 319 12.27 3.58 -1.49
CA ASP A 319 13.47 2.98 -0.91
C ASP A 319 13.81 1.71 -1.70
N THR A 320 14.92 1.75 -2.44
CA THR A 320 15.41 0.59 -3.17
C THR A 320 16.21 -0.27 -2.18
N PRO A 321 15.79 -1.52 -1.89
CA PRO A 321 16.53 -2.36 -0.96
C PRO A 321 17.98 -2.52 -1.42
N GLY A 322 18.93 -2.04 -0.61
CA GLY A 322 20.37 -2.07 -0.92
C GLY A 322 20.97 -0.77 -1.47
N ALA A 323 20.15 0.24 -1.79
CA ALA A 323 20.64 1.61 -1.87
C ALA A 323 20.84 2.08 -0.42
N THR A 324 22.07 2.11 0.07
CA THR A 324 22.40 2.79 1.33
C THR A 324 21.85 4.20 1.24
N VAL A 325 20.76 4.47 1.96
CA VAL A 325 20.18 5.81 2.10
C VAL A 325 21.29 6.67 2.70
N GLY A 326 21.94 7.46 1.85
CA GLY A 326 22.86 8.49 2.30
C GLY A 326 22.04 9.41 3.18
N ASN A 327 22.33 9.39 4.48
CA ASN A 327 21.65 10.16 5.52
C ASN A 327 21.21 11.52 4.96
N PRO A 328 19.91 11.77 4.74
CA PRO A 328 19.46 13.07 4.28
C PRO A 328 19.67 14.01 5.46
N GLN A 329 20.80 14.72 5.46
CA GLN A 329 20.96 15.87 6.33
C GLN A 329 19.91 16.91 5.89
N ARG A 330 18.78 16.91 6.58
CA ARG A 330 17.89 18.05 6.75
C ARG A 330 18.12 18.64 8.12
#